data_AF-A0A238LC82-F1
#
_entry.id   AF-A0A238LC82-F1
#
_cell.length_a   1.000
_cell.length_b   1.000
_cell.length_c   1.000
_cell.angle_alpha   90.00
_cell.angle_beta   90.00
_cell.angle_gamma   90.00
#
_symmetry.space_group_name_H-M   'P 1'
#
loop_
_entity.id
_entity.type
_entity.pdbx_description
1 polymer ?
#
loop_
_entity_poly.entity_id
_entity_poly.type
_entity_poly.pdbx_seq_one_letter_code
_entity_poly.pdbx_strand_id
1 'polypeptide(L)'
;MGRWAREIAALDSEADATRIVHLLGSCEFAWDIERALEFALFRTYAVPSISGLLAKIGAFESDTRKRYDDTELILSEITENGLDSDRGQAALARMNAMHGAYRISNDDMLYVLSTFVFEPERWLDSYGKRALTEHEKAAIWAHYRALGHAMGILEIPEDRDAFEAFNRQYEARQFAYAESNARIGAVTRDLLLSFYLPKALIPLGRPAAHAFMDAPLLQAMGFDAAPGWLRGLLKGAMRLRAGALRLLPDRRRPHLHTRIKRPSYPRGYKIEELGTFPTRPLPK
;
A
#
# COMPACT_ATOMS: atom_id res chain seq x y z
N MET A 1 -20.98 -3.14 -17.77
CA MET A 1 -20.37 -2.50 -16.58
C MET A 1 -21.09 -2.96 -15.33
N GLY A 2 -20.33 -3.22 -14.27
CA GLY A 2 -20.82 -3.59 -12.95
C GLY A 2 -21.64 -2.51 -12.24
N ARG A 3 -22.24 -2.81 -11.08
CA ARG A 3 -22.97 -1.81 -10.28
C ARG A 3 -22.06 -0.68 -9.84
N TRP A 4 -20.92 -1.00 -9.24
CA TRP A 4 -20.02 0.03 -8.69
C TRP A 4 -19.28 0.76 -9.80
N ALA A 5 -18.89 0.08 -10.88
CA ALA A 5 -18.36 0.74 -12.07
C ALA A 5 -19.34 1.79 -12.66
N ARG A 6 -20.66 1.57 -12.60
CA ARG A 6 -21.65 2.58 -13.00
C ARG A 6 -21.75 3.75 -12.02
N GLU A 7 -21.67 3.46 -10.72
CA GLU A 7 -21.65 4.51 -9.68
C GLU A 7 -20.40 5.38 -9.82
N ILE A 8 -19.22 4.76 -9.94
CA ILE A 8 -17.94 5.43 -10.19
C ILE A 8 -18.03 6.33 -11.42
N ALA A 9 -18.56 5.82 -12.54
CA ALA A 9 -18.66 6.59 -13.78
C ALA A 9 -19.64 7.79 -13.71
N ALA A 10 -20.49 7.86 -12.69
CA ALA A 10 -21.43 8.96 -12.47
C ALA A 10 -20.92 10.01 -11.47
N LEU A 11 -19.81 9.72 -10.77
CA LEU A 11 -19.17 10.62 -9.81
C LEU A 11 -18.18 11.54 -10.54
N ASP A 12 -17.84 12.68 -9.91
CA ASP A 12 -16.82 13.58 -10.44
C ASP A 12 -15.41 13.13 -9.99
N SER A 13 -14.45 13.05 -10.92
CA SER A 13 -13.11 12.53 -10.60
C SER A 13 -12.30 13.44 -9.69
N GLU A 14 -12.67 14.70 -9.49
CA GLU A 14 -11.99 15.59 -8.55
C GLU A 14 -12.79 15.75 -7.25
N ALA A 15 -14.05 16.16 -7.36
CA ALA A 15 -14.89 16.45 -6.19
C ALA A 15 -15.26 15.18 -5.40
N ASP A 16 -15.46 14.05 -6.09
CA ASP A 16 -15.81 12.76 -5.48
C ASP A 16 -14.62 11.79 -5.44
N ALA A 17 -13.39 12.28 -5.63
CA ALA A 17 -12.17 11.47 -5.74
C ALA A 17 -12.05 10.43 -4.61
N THR A 18 -12.27 10.84 -3.36
CA THR A 18 -12.20 9.93 -2.20
C THR A 18 -13.28 8.85 -2.23
N ARG A 19 -14.49 9.18 -2.70
CA ARG A 19 -15.58 8.19 -2.86
C ARG A 19 -15.24 7.19 -3.96
N ILE A 20 -14.65 7.64 -5.06
CA ILE A 20 -14.20 6.75 -6.13
C ILE A 20 -13.09 5.82 -5.62
N VAL A 21 -12.06 6.34 -4.93
CA VAL A 21 -10.99 5.54 -4.32
C VAL A 21 -11.55 4.49 -3.35
N HIS A 22 -12.52 4.88 -2.50
CA HIS A 22 -13.22 3.95 -1.63
C HIS A 22 -13.92 2.83 -2.41
N LEU A 23 -14.67 3.16 -3.46
CA LEU A 23 -15.38 2.16 -4.26
C LEU A 23 -14.42 1.23 -5.01
N LEU A 24 -13.29 1.75 -5.49
CA LEU A 24 -12.25 0.94 -6.10
C LEU A 24 -11.65 -0.04 -5.08
N GLY A 25 -11.24 0.47 -3.91
CA GLY A 25 -10.54 -0.27 -2.85
C GLY A 25 -11.42 -1.19 -1.99
N SER A 26 -12.71 -0.91 -1.86
CA SER A 26 -13.62 -1.73 -1.02
C SER A 26 -14.61 -2.55 -1.84
N CYS A 27 -14.85 -2.23 -3.12
CA CYS A 27 -15.86 -2.89 -3.94
C CYS A 27 -15.31 -3.50 -5.23
N GLU A 28 -14.83 -2.68 -6.17
CA GLU A 28 -14.48 -3.14 -7.53
C GLU A 28 -13.26 -4.05 -7.57
N PHE A 29 -12.21 -3.69 -6.82
CA PHE A 29 -10.88 -4.28 -6.89
C PHE A 29 -10.30 -4.60 -5.52
N ALA A 30 -11.14 -4.81 -4.50
CA ALA A 30 -10.71 -4.82 -3.11
C ALA A 30 -9.52 -5.73 -2.80
N TRP A 31 -9.57 -6.97 -3.29
CA TRP A 31 -8.45 -7.90 -3.08
C TRP A 31 -7.20 -7.49 -3.86
N ASP A 32 -7.35 -6.99 -5.09
CA ASP A 32 -6.22 -6.62 -5.94
C ASP A 32 -5.50 -5.37 -5.43
N ILE A 33 -6.24 -4.34 -5.01
CA ILE A 33 -5.66 -3.12 -4.43
C ILE A 33 -4.97 -3.43 -3.10
N GLU A 34 -5.57 -4.25 -2.24
CA GLU A 34 -4.93 -4.68 -0.98
C GLU A 34 -3.58 -5.37 -1.24
N ARG A 35 -3.54 -6.35 -2.18
CA ARG A 35 -2.28 -7.03 -2.54
C ARG A 35 -1.27 -6.07 -3.17
N ALA A 36 -1.72 -5.16 -4.04
CA ALA A 36 -0.83 -4.17 -4.65
C ALA A 36 -0.18 -3.26 -3.61
N LEU A 37 -0.94 -2.80 -2.61
CA LEU A 37 -0.44 -1.96 -1.52
C LEU A 37 0.48 -2.72 -0.57
N GLU A 38 0.26 -4.02 -0.35
CA GLU A 38 1.25 -4.87 0.34
C GLU A 38 2.58 -4.92 -0.42
N PHE A 39 2.56 -5.01 -1.75
CA PHE A 39 3.78 -4.93 -2.56
C PHE A 39 4.41 -3.53 -2.59
N ALA A 40 3.59 -2.47 -2.53
CA ALA A 40 4.06 -1.09 -2.38
C ALA A 40 4.88 -0.91 -1.10
N LEU A 41 4.52 -1.57 0.02
CA LEU A 41 5.33 -1.56 1.25
C LEU A 41 6.75 -2.06 1.01
N PHE A 42 6.95 -3.13 0.22
CA PHE A 42 8.29 -3.57 -0.12
C PHE A 42 9.05 -2.51 -0.92
N ARG A 43 8.40 -1.79 -1.84
CA ARG A 43 9.05 -0.70 -2.57
C ARG A 43 9.51 0.44 -1.66
N THR A 44 8.82 0.69 -0.54
CA THR A 44 9.29 1.70 0.43
C THR A 44 10.46 1.19 1.25
N TYR A 45 10.51 -0.10 1.61
CA TYR A 45 11.66 -0.64 2.35
C TYR A 45 12.89 -0.89 1.48
N ALA A 46 12.79 -0.79 0.16
CA ALA A 46 13.93 -0.84 -0.76
C ALA A 46 14.79 0.43 -0.72
N VAL A 47 14.31 1.48 -0.06
CA VAL A 47 15.01 2.76 0.10
C VAL A 47 15.72 2.76 1.47
N PRO A 48 17.07 2.81 1.53
CA PRO A 48 17.81 2.70 2.79
C PRO A 48 17.47 3.74 3.86
N SER A 49 17.12 4.98 3.49
CA SER A 49 16.69 6.03 4.42
C SER A 49 15.40 5.63 5.16
N ILE A 50 14.42 5.10 4.41
CA ILE A 50 13.12 4.66 4.95
C ILE A 50 13.30 3.41 5.79
N SER A 51 13.91 2.37 5.24
CA SER A 51 14.09 1.10 5.98
C SER A 51 14.96 1.27 7.22
N GLY A 52 16.01 2.11 7.15
CA GLY A 52 16.88 2.41 8.28
C GLY A 52 16.11 3.08 9.42
N LEU A 53 15.24 4.03 9.10
CA LEU A 53 14.35 4.65 10.10
C LEU A 53 13.38 3.64 10.70
N LEU A 54 12.73 2.81 9.87
CA LEU A 54 11.81 1.78 10.34
C LEU A 54 12.49 0.74 11.25
N ALA A 55 13.74 0.36 10.94
CA ALA A 55 14.54 -0.54 11.76
C ALA A 55 14.89 0.12 13.11
N LYS A 56 15.25 1.41 13.09
CA LYS A 56 15.53 2.18 14.31
C LYS A 56 14.30 2.34 15.22
N ILE A 57 13.12 2.47 14.64
CA ILE A 57 11.84 2.50 15.39
C ILE A 57 11.56 1.12 16.02
N GLY A 58 11.98 0.03 15.36
CA GLY A 58 11.92 -1.34 15.89
C GLY A 58 10.54 -2.00 15.84
N ALA A 59 9.46 -1.22 15.62
CA ALA A 59 8.08 -1.74 15.64
C ALA A 59 7.81 -2.85 14.61
N PHE A 60 8.49 -2.83 13.45
CA PHE A 60 8.37 -3.88 12.44
C PHE A 60 9.01 -5.21 12.85
N GLU A 61 10.01 -5.18 13.73
CA GLU A 61 10.67 -6.39 14.23
C GLU A 61 10.04 -6.88 15.54
N SER A 62 9.57 -5.97 16.41
CA SER A 62 9.00 -6.32 17.71
C SER A 62 7.55 -6.81 17.63
N ASP A 63 6.72 -6.20 16.78
CA ASP A 63 5.31 -6.55 16.59
C ASP A 63 4.87 -6.27 15.15
N THR A 64 5.43 -7.06 14.22
CA THR A 64 5.21 -6.90 12.78
C THR A 64 3.70 -6.92 12.43
N ARG A 65 2.93 -7.78 13.10
CA ARG A 65 1.48 -7.91 12.86
C ARG A 65 0.75 -6.64 13.24
N LYS A 66 0.99 -6.10 14.44
CA LYS A 66 0.39 -4.84 14.87
C LYS A 66 0.82 -3.70 13.97
N ARG A 67 2.09 -3.60 13.59
CA ARG A 67 2.56 -2.52 12.71
C ARG A 67 1.87 -2.55 11.34
N TYR A 68 1.62 -3.73 10.79
CA TYR A 68 0.84 -3.92 9.58
C TYR A 68 -0.62 -3.48 9.78
N ASP A 69 -1.29 -4.03 10.80
CA ASP A 69 -2.69 -3.72 11.14
C ASP A 69 -2.89 -2.21 11.38
N ASP A 70 -1.96 -1.54 12.07
CA ASP A 70 -2.00 -0.10 12.34
C ASP A 70 -1.92 0.74 11.05
N THR A 71 -1.05 0.36 10.11
CA THR A 71 -0.92 1.07 8.82
C THR A 71 -2.20 0.97 8.03
N GLU A 72 -2.70 -0.25 7.89
CA GLU A 72 -3.91 -0.54 7.12
C GLU A 72 -5.11 0.17 7.71
N LEU A 73 -5.28 0.15 9.04
CA LEU A 73 -6.38 0.83 9.71
C LEU A 73 -6.32 2.35 9.53
N ILE A 74 -5.17 2.99 9.70
CA ILE A 74 -5.04 4.46 9.52
C ILE A 74 -5.43 4.86 8.09
N LEU A 75 -4.91 4.17 7.08
CA LEU A 75 -5.22 4.46 5.68
C LEU A 75 -6.69 4.16 5.34
N SER A 76 -7.25 3.10 5.93
CA SER A 76 -8.64 2.72 5.73
C SER A 76 -9.60 3.70 6.39
N GLU A 77 -9.27 4.27 7.55
CA GLU A 77 -10.10 5.31 8.16
C GLU A 77 -10.22 6.55 7.27
N ILE A 78 -9.12 6.94 6.62
CA ILE A 78 -9.09 8.08 5.70
C ILE A 78 -9.90 7.79 4.45
N THR A 79 -9.68 6.63 3.82
CA THR A 79 -10.33 6.29 2.54
C THR A 79 -11.78 5.85 2.71
N GLU A 80 -12.15 5.13 3.77
CA GLU A 80 -13.52 4.63 3.98
C GLU A 80 -14.49 5.68 4.52
N ASN A 81 -14.02 6.65 5.31
CA ASN A 81 -14.88 7.70 5.88
C ASN A 81 -14.75 9.03 5.12
N GLY A 82 -13.65 9.25 4.41
CA GLY A 82 -13.36 10.50 3.71
C GLY A 82 -12.55 11.49 4.54
N LEU A 83 -11.76 12.32 3.85
CA LEU A 83 -10.84 13.29 4.45
C LEU A 83 -11.55 14.30 5.36
N ASP A 84 -12.76 14.73 5.02
CA ASP A 84 -13.48 15.78 5.76
C ASP A 84 -14.32 15.25 6.94
N SER A 85 -14.37 13.92 7.12
CA SER A 85 -15.11 13.31 8.23
C SER A 85 -14.33 13.38 9.54
N ASP A 86 -15.02 13.39 10.69
CA ASP A 86 -14.38 13.37 12.02
C ASP A 86 -13.37 12.21 12.17
N ARG A 87 -13.71 11.03 11.64
CA ARG A 87 -12.84 9.85 11.69
C ARG A 87 -11.64 9.98 10.75
N GLY A 88 -11.85 10.48 9.54
CA GLY A 88 -10.79 10.72 8.57
C GLY A 88 -9.79 11.77 9.07
N GLN A 89 -10.28 12.88 9.62
CA GLN A 89 -9.46 13.92 10.24
C GLN A 89 -8.69 13.39 11.46
N ALA A 90 -9.31 12.59 12.32
CA ALA A 90 -8.62 11.96 13.45
C ALA A 90 -7.48 11.03 12.98
N ALA A 91 -7.71 10.23 11.94
CA ALA A 91 -6.70 9.34 11.39
C ALA A 91 -5.56 10.09 10.69
N LEU A 92 -5.89 11.14 9.93
CA LEU A 92 -4.91 12.03 9.32
C LEU A 92 -4.05 12.75 10.37
N ALA A 93 -4.68 13.32 11.40
CA ALA A 93 -3.97 13.96 12.51
C ALA A 93 -3.05 12.98 13.22
N ARG A 94 -3.51 11.74 13.45
CA ARG A 94 -2.68 10.67 14.02
C ARG A 94 -1.49 10.34 13.14
N MET A 95 -1.70 10.20 11.83
CA MET A 95 -0.65 9.95 10.86
C MET A 95 0.39 11.08 10.83
N ASN A 96 -0.06 12.33 10.76
CA ASN A 96 0.81 13.51 10.79
C ASN A 96 1.60 13.61 12.09
N ALA A 97 1.00 13.30 13.24
CA ALA A 97 1.70 13.28 14.51
C ALA A 97 2.82 12.24 14.55
N MET A 98 2.63 11.06 13.94
CA MET A 98 3.69 10.05 13.86
C MET A 98 4.80 10.46 12.91
N HIS A 99 4.47 10.89 11.69
CA HIS A 99 5.48 11.28 10.71
C HIS A 99 6.26 12.51 11.19
N GLY A 100 5.58 13.49 11.79
CA GLY A 100 6.22 14.70 12.34
C GLY A 100 7.10 14.47 13.57
N ALA A 101 7.02 13.30 14.20
CA ALA A 101 7.91 12.94 15.31
C ALA A 101 9.28 12.42 14.85
N TYR A 102 9.46 12.21 13.55
CA TYR A 102 10.71 11.74 12.95
C TYR A 102 11.18 12.70 11.85
N ARG A 103 12.49 12.70 11.59
CA ARG A 103 13.06 13.45 10.47
C ARG A 103 12.97 12.59 9.20
N ILE A 104 11.89 12.77 8.45
CA ILE A 104 11.68 12.14 7.14
C ILE A 104 11.87 13.22 6.07
N SER A 105 12.61 12.91 5.01
CA SER A 105 12.81 13.87 3.92
C SER A 105 11.51 14.08 3.14
N ASN A 106 11.36 15.25 2.51
CA ASN A 106 10.21 15.50 1.64
C ASN A 106 10.15 14.48 0.50
N ASP A 107 11.28 14.19 -0.12
CA ASP A 107 11.34 13.24 -1.24
C ASP A 107 10.95 11.82 -0.81
N ASP A 108 11.33 11.36 0.38
CA ASP A 108 10.89 10.07 0.92
C ASP A 108 9.36 10.06 1.12
N MET A 109 8.78 11.13 1.68
CA MET A 109 7.34 11.25 1.86
C MET A 109 6.61 11.28 0.51
N LEU A 110 7.11 12.06 -0.45
CA LEU A 110 6.56 12.20 -1.78
C LEU A 110 6.65 10.88 -2.57
N TYR A 111 7.76 10.15 -2.44
CA TYR A 111 7.93 8.83 -3.01
C TYR A 111 6.95 7.83 -2.41
N VAL A 112 6.83 7.75 -1.09
CA VAL A 112 5.86 6.86 -0.44
C VAL A 112 4.44 7.18 -0.92
N LEU A 113 4.05 8.45 -0.97
CA LEU A 113 2.76 8.88 -1.52
C LEU A 113 2.55 8.38 -2.95
N SER A 114 3.57 8.46 -3.80
CA SER A 114 3.50 8.02 -5.20
C SER A 114 3.20 6.53 -5.35
N THR A 115 3.66 5.69 -4.41
CA THR A 115 3.43 4.25 -4.47
C THR A 115 1.94 3.90 -4.33
N PHE A 116 1.17 4.70 -3.58
CA PHE A 116 -0.28 4.51 -3.47
C PHE A 116 -1.06 4.84 -4.75
N VAL A 117 -0.48 5.66 -5.63
CA VAL A 117 -1.07 5.99 -6.94
C VAL A 117 -0.72 4.92 -7.97
N PHE A 118 0.58 4.62 -8.11
CA PHE A 118 1.07 3.87 -9.26
C PHE A 118 1.14 2.36 -9.05
N GLU A 119 1.34 1.86 -7.83
CA GLU A 119 1.43 0.41 -7.60
C GLU A 119 0.08 -0.31 -7.79
N PRO A 120 -1.05 0.21 -7.29
CA PRO A 120 -2.37 -0.36 -7.61
C PRO A 120 -2.66 -0.36 -9.12
N GLU A 121 -2.30 0.71 -9.83
CA GLU A 121 -2.48 0.79 -11.28
C GLU A 121 -1.67 -0.28 -12.02
N ARG A 122 -0.36 -0.34 -11.78
CA ARG A 122 0.54 -1.34 -12.40
C ARG A 122 0.10 -2.77 -12.11
N TRP A 123 -0.38 -3.02 -10.88
CA TRP A 123 -0.94 -4.31 -10.51
C TRP A 123 -2.20 -4.64 -11.31
N LEU A 124 -3.15 -3.71 -11.39
CA LEU A 124 -4.42 -3.91 -12.07
C LEU A 124 -4.25 -4.10 -13.59
N ASP A 125 -3.30 -3.39 -14.21
CA ASP A 125 -2.95 -3.59 -15.61
C ASP A 125 -2.45 -5.02 -15.90
N SER A 126 -1.77 -5.63 -14.93
CA SER A 126 -1.17 -6.96 -15.08
C SER A 126 -2.09 -8.11 -14.64
N TYR A 127 -2.84 -7.91 -13.55
CA TYR A 127 -3.53 -8.97 -12.80
C TYR A 127 -4.96 -8.61 -12.41
N GLY A 128 -5.40 -7.38 -12.63
CA GLY A 128 -6.76 -6.95 -12.35
C GLY A 128 -7.77 -7.53 -13.34
N LYS A 129 -9.03 -7.67 -12.92
CA LYS A 129 -10.12 -8.05 -13.84
C LYS A 129 -10.22 -7.09 -15.03
N ARG A 130 -9.78 -5.84 -14.89
CA ARG A 130 -9.57 -4.87 -15.97
C ARG A 130 -8.55 -3.82 -15.50
N ALA A 131 -8.00 -3.06 -16.45
CA ALA A 131 -7.28 -1.82 -16.15
C ALA A 131 -8.21 -0.75 -15.57
N LEU A 132 -7.61 0.21 -14.87
CA LEU A 132 -8.30 1.43 -14.45
C LEU A 132 -8.65 2.28 -15.67
N THR A 133 -9.78 2.96 -15.63
CA THR A 133 -10.13 3.98 -16.64
C THR A 133 -9.36 5.27 -16.36
N GLU A 134 -9.21 6.14 -17.37
CA GLU A 134 -8.57 7.45 -17.17
C GLU A 134 -9.30 8.30 -16.11
N HIS A 135 -10.62 8.18 -16.02
CA HIS A 135 -11.44 8.81 -14.98
C HIS A 135 -11.09 8.27 -13.57
N GLU A 136 -10.91 6.96 -13.42
CA GLU A 136 -10.50 6.35 -12.15
C GLU A 136 -9.07 6.72 -11.77
N LYS A 137 -8.14 6.80 -12.74
CA LYS A 137 -6.76 7.25 -12.52
C LYS A 137 -6.73 8.72 -12.08
N ALA A 138 -7.53 9.58 -12.70
CA ALA A 138 -7.69 10.97 -12.31
C ALA A 138 -8.20 11.10 -10.87
N ALA A 139 -9.16 10.27 -10.47
CA ALA A 139 -9.69 10.24 -9.10
C ALA A 139 -8.67 9.75 -8.06
N ILE A 140 -7.93 8.68 -8.36
CA ILE A 140 -6.84 8.23 -7.50
C ILE A 140 -5.79 9.33 -7.34
N TRP A 141 -5.42 9.98 -8.44
CA TRP A 141 -4.48 11.10 -8.42
C TRP A 141 -4.98 12.27 -7.56
N ALA A 142 -6.21 12.75 -7.80
CA ALA A 142 -6.80 13.84 -7.06
C ALA A 142 -6.88 13.55 -5.55
N HIS A 143 -7.29 12.33 -5.18
CA HIS A 143 -7.36 11.91 -3.78
C HIS A 143 -5.99 11.92 -3.09
N TYR A 144 -4.97 11.30 -3.69
CA TYR A 144 -3.65 11.24 -3.07
C TYR A 144 -2.91 12.58 -3.13
N ARG A 145 -3.16 13.43 -4.13
CA ARG A 145 -2.67 14.82 -4.13
C ARG A 145 -3.25 15.61 -2.96
N ALA A 146 -4.56 15.53 -2.74
CA ALA A 146 -5.23 16.16 -1.60
C ALA A 146 -4.69 15.63 -0.26
N LEU A 147 -4.53 14.31 -0.12
CA LEU A 147 -3.93 13.70 1.07
C LEU A 147 -2.50 14.19 1.30
N GLY A 148 -1.68 14.22 0.25
CA GLY A 148 -0.29 14.70 0.34
C GLY A 148 -0.19 16.14 0.83
N HIS A 149 -1.03 17.05 0.31
CA HIS A 149 -1.12 18.42 0.81
C HIS A 149 -1.55 18.48 2.27
N ALA A 150 -2.53 17.67 2.66
CA ALA A 150 -3.01 17.60 4.05
C ALA A 150 -1.96 16.99 5.02
N MET A 151 -0.98 16.25 4.49
CA MET A 151 0.20 15.77 5.21
C MET A 151 1.36 16.78 5.24
N GLY A 152 1.24 17.91 4.55
CA GLY A 152 2.31 18.91 4.43
C GLY A 152 3.45 18.50 3.50
N ILE A 153 3.22 17.55 2.59
CA ILE A 153 4.20 17.17 1.56
C ILE A 153 4.29 18.29 0.54
N LEU A 154 5.51 18.73 0.26
CA LEU A 154 5.83 19.83 -0.63
C LEU A 154 6.16 19.32 -2.04
N GLU A 155 6.06 20.20 -3.03
CA GLU A 155 6.50 19.94 -4.41
C GLU A 155 5.86 18.69 -5.04
N ILE A 156 4.62 18.39 -4.66
CA ILE A 156 3.82 17.37 -5.35
C ILE A 156 3.62 17.85 -6.80
N PRO A 157 4.07 17.10 -7.83
CA PRO A 157 3.94 17.52 -9.22
C PRO A 157 2.48 17.83 -9.57
N GLU A 158 2.23 18.83 -10.41
CA GLU A 158 0.85 19.21 -10.80
C GLU A 158 0.22 18.17 -11.73
N ASP A 159 1.04 17.58 -12.60
CA ASP A 159 0.63 16.58 -13.55
C ASP A 159 1.00 15.16 -13.10
N ARG A 160 0.09 14.22 -13.39
CA ARG A 160 0.24 12.81 -13.00
C ARG A 160 1.45 12.16 -13.67
N ASP A 161 1.77 12.55 -14.91
CA ASP A 161 2.86 11.94 -15.69
C ASP A 161 4.23 12.34 -15.14
N ALA A 162 4.42 13.58 -14.71
CA ALA A 162 5.59 14.05 -13.98
C ALA A 162 5.69 13.37 -12.62
N PHE A 163 4.58 13.10 -11.95
CA PHE A 163 4.59 12.33 -10.71
C PHE A 163 5.00 10.87 -10.93
N GLU A 164 4.58 10.25 -12.03
CA GLU A 164 5.04 8.92 -12.41
C GLU A 164 6.54 8.93 -12.79
N ALA A 165 6.98 9.94 -13.53
CA ALA A 165 8.39 10.12 -13.86
C ALA A 165 9.25 10.32 -12.61
N PHE A 166 8.77 11.12 -11.64
CA PHE A 166 9.39 11.27 -10.33
C PHE A 166 9.49 9.92 -9.62
N ASN A 167 8.40 9.14 -9.51
CA ASN A 167 8.40 7.82 -8.88
C ASN A 167 9.49 6.92 -9.47
N ARG A 168 9.52 6.78 -10.80
CA ARG A 168 10.49 5.92 -11.50
C ARG A 168 11.93 6.39 -11.32
N GLN A 169 12.17 7.69 -11.40
CA GLN A 169 13.50 8.27 -11.20
C GLN A 169 13.96 8.15 -9.75
N TYR A 170 13.05 8.30 -8.79
CA TYR A 170 13.35 8.12 -7.37
C TYR A 170 13.83 6.70 -7.10
N GLU A 171 13.09 5.69 -7.56
CA GLU A 171 13.49 4.28 -7.43
C GLU A 171 14.85 4.02 -8.08
N ALA A 172 15.08 4.51 -9.30
CA ALA A 172 16.34 4.33 -10.01
C ALA A 172 17.55 4.95 -9.27
N ARG A 173 17.34 6.01 -8.48
CA ARG A 173 18.39 6.68 -7.71
C ARG A 173 18.57 6.09 -6.30
N GLN A 174 17.49 5.68 -5.66
CA GLN A 174 17.46 5.41 -4.21
C GLN A 174 17.36 3.93 -3.87
N PHE A 175 16.95 3.06 -4.79
CA PHE A 175 16.96 1.62 -4.53
C PHE A 175 18.41 1.14 -4.45
N ALA A 176 18.78 0.70 -3.25
CA ALA A 176 20.08 0.16 -2.97
C ALA A 176 19.95 -0.87 -1.85
N TYR A 177 20.77 -1.92 -1.92
CA TYR A 177 20.81 -2.89 -0.85
C TYR A 177 21.21 -2.25 0.49
N ALA A 178 20.46 -2.56 1.53
CA ALA A 178 20.84 -2.31 2.92
C ALA A 178 20.34 -3.45 3.81
N GLU A 179 21.07 -3.73 4.89
CA GLU A 179 20.69 -4.78 5.84
C GLU A 179 19.30 -4.52 6.47
N SER A 180 18.94 -3.25 6.68
CA SER A 180 17.61 -2.85 7.15
C SER A 180 16.50 -3.22 6.16
N ASN A 181 16.73 -3.09 4.84
CA ASN A 181 15.79 -3.51 3.80
C ASN A 181 15.51 -5.01 3.94
N ALA A 182 16.59 -5.81 3.99
CA ALA A 182 16.53 -7.25 4.05
C ALA A 182 15.77 -7.73 5.29
N ARG A 183 16.07 -7.16 6.46
CA ARG A 183 15.42 -7.52 7.74
C ARG A 183 13.94 -7.18 7.74
N ILE A 184 13.58 -5.94 7.42
CA ILE A 184 12.17 -5.48 7.43
C ILE A 184 11.36 -6.18 6.35
N GLY A 185 11.93 -6.31 5.15
CA GLY A 185 11.31 -7.06 4.07
C GLY A 185 11.07 -8.52 4.47
N ALA A 186 12.02 -9.17 5.14
CA ALA A 186 11.90 -10.58 5.51
C ALA A 186 10.77 -10.81 6.53
N VAL A 187 10.70 -10.00 7.58
CA VAL A 187 9.63 -10.11 8.59
C VAL A 187 8.27 -9.77 7.99
N THR A 188 8.19 -8.78 7.08
CA THR A 188 6.95 -8.42 6.40
C THR A 188 6.49 -9.52 5.45
N ARG A 189 7.39 -10.07 4.62
CA ARG A 189 7.09 -11.21 3.74
C ARG A 189 6.57 -12.40 4.52
N ASP A 190 7.26 -12.78 5.60
CA ASP A 190 6.88 -13.94 6.40
C ASP A 190 5.54 -13.69 7.12
N LEU A 191 5.27 -12.45 7.56
CA LEU A 191 3.95 -12.06 8.07
C LEU A 191 2.86 -12.25 7.02
N LEU A 192 3.02 -11.71 5.81
CA LEU A 192 2.00 -11.81 4.75
C LEU A 192 1.75 -13.26 4.34
N LEU A 193 2.81 -14.07 4.23
CA LEU A 193 2.67 -15.50 3.97
C LEU A 193 1.92 -16.23 5.10
N SER A 194 2.09 -15.81 6.35
CA SER A 194 1.39 -16.41 7.49
C SER A 194 -0.14 -16.28 7.45
N PHE A 195 -0.68 -15.38 6.63
CA PHE A 195 -2.13 -15.22 6.47
C PHE A 195 -2.74 -16.39 5.68
N TYR A 196 -1.92 -17.08 4.89
CA TYR A 196 -2.34 -18.17 4.00
C TYR A 196 -1.69 -19.51 4.34
N LEU A 197 -0.53 -19.48 5.00
CA LEU A 197 0.27 -20.66 5.29
C LEU A 197 0.49 -20.82 6.79
N PRO A 198 0.42 -22.06 7.33
CA PRO A 198 0.95 -22.39 8.64
C PRO A 198 2.44 -21.99 8.75
N LYS A 199 2.88 -21.60 9.95
CA LYS A 199 4.26 -21.12 10.19
C LYS A 199 5.34 -22.05 9.64
N ALA A 200 5.15 -23.37 9.74
CA ALA A 200 6.09 -24.37 9.24
C ALA A 200 6.28 -24.36 7.71
N LEU A 201 5.29 -23.87 6.95
CA LEU A 201 5.32 -23.83 5.48
C LEU A 201 5.73 -22.47 4.92
N ILE A 202 5.90 -21.44 5.76
CA ILE A 202 6.32 -20.09 5.33
C ILE A 202 7.60 -20.13 4.47
N PRO A 203 8.68 -20.86 4.84
CA PRO A 203 9.90 -20.90 4.04
C PRO A 203 9.66 -21.36 2.59
N LEU A 204 8.73 -22.30 2.38
CA LEU A 204 8.36 -22.80 1.05
C LEU A 204 7.55 -21.78 0.24
N GLY A 205 6.85 -20.87 0.92
CA GLY A 205 6.08 -19.79 0.29
C GLY A 205 6.93 -18.57 -0.12
N ARG A 206 8.15 -18.41 0.39
CA ARG A 206 9.00 -17.23 0.11
C ARG A 206 9.24 -17.00 -1.39
N PRO A 207 9.61 -18.01 -2.20
CA PRO A 207 9.77 -17.83 -3.64
C PRO A 207 8.48 -17.38 -4.34
N ALA A 208 7.30 -17.73 -3.81
CA ALA A 208 6.04 -17.31 -4.39
C ALA A 208 5.81 -15.79 -4.22
N ALA A 209 6.15 -15.22 -3.05
CA ALA A 209 6.13 -13.77 -2.86
C ALA A 209 7.15 -13.06 -3.77
N HIS A 210 8.37 -13.62 -3.86
CA HIS A 210 9.44 -13.09 -4.69
C HIS A 210 9.12 -13.09 -6.20
N ALA A 211 8.26 -13.99 -6.67
CA ALA A 211 7.84 -14.04 -8.07
C ALA A 211 7.15 -12.76 -8.56
N PHE A 212 6.52 -12.01 -7.65
CA PHE A 212 5.83 -10.76 -7.93
C PHE A 212 6.70 -9.52 -7.77
N MET A 213 7.92 -9.65 -7.27
CA MET A 213 8.90 -8.56 -7.17
C MET A 213 9.71 -8.45 -8.47
N ASP A 214 10.06 -7.23 -8.86
CA ASP A 214 10.96 -6.97 -10.00
C ASP A 214 12.43 -7.08 -9.57
N ALA A 215 13.34 -7.07 -10.55
CA ALA A 215 14.77 -7.27 -10.28
C ALA A 215 15.37 -6.15 -9.40
N PRO A 216 15.10 -4.85 -9.65
CA PRO A 216 15.57 -3.78 -8.75
C PRO A 216 15.11 -3.96 -7.31
N LEU A 217 13.84 -4.31 -7.09
CA LEU A 217 13.30 -4.55 -5.76
C LEU A 217 13.95 -5.75 -5.07
N LEU A 218 14.10 -6.87 -5.76
CA LEU A 218 14.78 -8.06 -5.22
C LEU A 218 16.23 -7.77 -4.83
N GLN A 219 16.96 -7.05 -5.69
CA GLN A 219 18.36 -6.66 -5.43
C GLN A 219 18.46 -5.73 -4.21
N ALA A 220 17.61 -4.70 -4.13
CA ALA A 220 17.59 -3.79 -2.99
C ALA A 220 17.21 -4.48 -1.66
N MET A 221 16.44 -5.58 -1.72
CA MET A 221 16.11 -6.38 -0.54
C MET A 221 17.17 -7.44 -0.19
N GLY A 222 18.05 -7.79 -1.13
CA GLY A 222 18.90 -8.98 -1.01
C GLY A 222 18.08 -10.28 -1.01
N PHE A 223 16.99 -10.32 -1.77
CA PHE A 223 16.16 -11.50 -1.94
C PHE A 223 16.52 -12.26 -3.21
N ASP A 224 16.52 -13.59 -3.11
CA ASP A 224 16.69 -14.45 -4.27
C ASP A 224 15.49 -14.35 -5.21
N ALA A 225 15.77 -14.34 -6.51
CA ALA A 225 14.73 -14.41 -7.51
C ALA A 225 14.03 -15.77 -7.47
N ALA A 226 12.71 -15.78 -7.62
CA ALA A 226 11.96 -17.01 -7.82
C ALA A 226 12.41 -17.71 -9.12
N PRO A 227 12.46 -19.06 -9.15
CA PRO A 227 12.74 -19.80 -10.37
C PRO A 227 11.82 -19.34 -11.52
N GLY A 228 12.38 -19.21 -12.73
CA GLY A 228 11.65 -18.65 -13.88
C GLY A 228 10.33 -19.37 -14.19
N TRP A 229 10.31 -20.70 -14.05
CA TRP A 229 9.10 -21.50 -14.23
C TRP A 229 8.01 -21.16 -13.19
N LEU A 230 8.40 -20.97 -11.93
CA LEU A 230 7.48 -20.66 -10.83
C LEU A 230 6.91 -19.25 -11.04
N ARG A 231 7.76 -18.31 -11.42
CA ARG A 231 7.35 -16.95 -11.77
C ARG A 231 6.35 -16.93 -12.91
N GLY A 232 6.62 -17.68 -13.98
CA GLY A 232 5.72 -17.82 -15.12
C GLY A 232 4.37 -18.43 -14.72
N LEU A 233 4.40 -19.51 -13.94
CA LEU A 233 3.22 -20.19 -13.43
C LEU A 233 2.33 -19.27 -12.58
N LEU A 234 2.91 -18.60 -11.58
CA LEU A 234 2.15 -17.75 -10.64
C LEU A 234 1.56 -16.52 -11.34
N LYS A 235 2.33 -15.86 -12.21
CA LYS A 235 1.82 -14.74 -13.02
C LYS A 235 0.75 -15.19 -14.00
N GLY A 236 0.91 -16.37 -14.61
CA GLY A 236 -0.10 -16.99 -15.47
C GLY A 236 -1.39 -17.29 -14.71
N ALA A 237 -1.30 -17.90 -13.54
CA ALA A 237 -2.44 -18.17 -12.67
C ALA A 237 -3.19 -16.89 -12.27
N MET A 238 -2.48 -15.82 -11.96
CA MET A 238 -3.08 -14.52 -11.67
C MET A 238 -3.82 -13.91 -12.87
N ARG A 239 -3.28 -14.04 -14.08
CA ARG A 239 -3.97 -13.60 -15.31
C ARG A 239 -5.19 -14.45 -15.64
N LEU A 240 -5.12 -15.77 -15.41
CA LEU A 240 -6.27 -16.66 -15.55
C LEU A 240 -7.36 -16.30 -14.55
N ARG A 241 -6.99 -16.07 -13.28
CA ARG A 241 -7.89 -15.54 -12.24
C ARG A 241 -8.54 -14.23 -12.71
N ALA A 242 -7.75 -13.29 -13.23
CA ALA A 242 -8.26 -12.01 -13.74
C ALA A 242 -9.31 -12.20 -14.83
N GLY A 243 -9.06 -13.10 -15.79
CA GLY A 243 -10.02 -13.47 -16.84
C GLY A 243 -11.30 -14.07 -16.28
N ALA A 244 -11.20 -15.00 -15.33
CA ALA A 244 -12.37 -15.59 -14.67
C ALA A 244 -13.21 -14.56 -13.91
N LEU A 245 -12.57 -13.61 -13.21
CA LEU A 245 -13.26 -12.55 -12.48
C LEU A 245 -14.09 -11.63 -13.38
N ARG A 246 -13.76 -11.49 -14.66
CA ARG A 246 -14.56 -10.69 -15.62
C ARG A 246 -15.96 -11.27 -15.83
N LEU A 247 -16.14 -12.56 -15.59
CA LEU A 247 -17.39 -13.27 -15.78
C LEU A 247 -18.22 -13.40 -14.49
N LEU A 248 -17.60 -13.14 -13.34
CA LEU A 248 -18.28 -13.22 -12.05
C LEU A 248 -19.04 -11.91 -11.76
N PRO A 249 -20.17 -11.98 -11.02
CA PRO A 249 -20.89 -10.80 -10.60
C PRO A 249 -20.04 -9.96 -9.63
N ASP A 250 -20.29 -8.65 -9.61
CA ASP A 250 -19.60 -7.78 -8.66
C ASP A 250 -19.91 -8.15 -7.21
N ARG A 251 -18.95 -7.83 -6.36
CA ARG A 251 -19.10 -7.88 -4.91
C ARG A 251 -20.33 -7.06 -4.49
N ARG A 252 -21.27 -7.67 -3.77
CA ARG A 252 -22.51 -6.98 -3.34
C ARG A 252 -22.33 -6.05 -2.15
N ARG A 253 -21.37 -6.35 -1.26
CA ARG A 253 -21.12 -5.62 -0.01
C ARG A 253 -19.67 -5.16 0.05
N PRO A 254 -19.39 -3.90 0.43
CA PRO A 254 -18.02 -3.41 0.57
C PRO A 254 -17.19 -4.31 1.51
N HIS A 255 -15.95 -4.55 1.14
CA HIS A 255 -14.92 -5.11 2.01
C HIS A 255 -14.25 -3.95 2.76
N LEU A 256 -14.67 -3.75 4.01
CA LEU A 256 -14.21 -2.64 4.84
C LEU A 256 -13.14 -3.14 5.81
N HIS A 257 -11.92 -2.68 5.63
CA HIS A 257 -10.75 -3.02 6.44
C HIS A 257 -10.90 -2.57 7.89
N THR A 258 -11.64 -1.48 8.14
CA THR A 258 -12.01 -0.99 9.48
C THR A 258 -12.92 -1.96 10.25
N ARG A 259 -13.61 -2.87 9.55
CA ARG A 259 -14.56 -3.83 10.15
C ARG A 259 -14.01 -5.26 10.22
N ILE A 260 -12.80 -5.51 9.72
CA ILE A 260 -12.16 -6.82 9.82
C ILE A 260 -11.71 -7.03 11.26
N LYS A 261 -12.00 -8.21 11.83
CA LYS A 261 -11.49 -8.59 13.15
C LYS A 261 -10.00 -8.86 13.04
N ARG A 262 -9.21 -8.19 13.89
CA ARG A 262 -7.74 -8.28 13.88
C ARG A 262 -7.23 -8.87 15.18
N PRO A 263 -6.26 -9.81 15.14
CA PRO A 263 -5.62 -10.33 16.35
C PRO A 263 -5.00 -9.24 17.23
N SER A 264 -4.44 -8.18 16.63
CA SER A 264 -3.87 -7.05 17.37
C SER A 264 -4.91 -6.19 18.09
N TYR A 265 -6.19 -6.33 17.73
CA TYR A 265 -7.30 -5.52 18.24
C TYR A 265 -8.55 -6.38 18.53
N PRO A 266 -8.48 -7.34 19.47
CA PRO A 266 -9.56 -8.31 19.70
C PRO A 266 -10.87 -7.67 20.22
N ARG A 267 -10.78 -6.46 20.80
CA ARG A 267 -11.91 -5.68 21.31
C ARG A 267 -12.23 -4.44 20.45
N GLY A 268 -11.69 -4.38 19.25
CA GLY A 268 -11.67 -3.16 18.42
C GLY A 268 -10.45 -2.29 18.72
N TYR A 269 -10.33 -1.20 17.97
CA TYR A 269 -9.24 -0.23 18.06
C TYR A 269 -9.81 1.18 18.24
N LYS A 270 -8.95 2.08 18.73
CA LYS A 270 -9.20 3.52 18.70
C LYS A 270 -8.15 4.17 17.81
N ILE A 271 -8.54 5.20 17.07
CA ILE A 271 -7.66 5.85 16.08
C ILE A 271 -6.42 6.45 16.76
N GLU A 272 -6.61 7.04 17.94
CA GLU A 272 -5.55 7.63 18.76
C GLU A 272 -4.52 6.59 19.27
N GLU A 273 -4.88 5.31 19.29
CA GLU A 273 -4.02 4.19 19.72
C GLU A 273 -3.27 3.51 18.57
N LEU A 274 -3.49 3.95 17.32
CA LEU A 274 -2.85 3.37 16.14
C LEU A 274 -1.41 3.88 15.96
N GLY A 275 -0.52 2.99 15.52
CA GLY A 275 0.83 3.31 15.07
C GLY A 275 1.84 3.50 16.21
N THR A 276 2.83 4.40 16.02
CA THR A 276 4.00 4.51 16.92
C THR A 276 3.94 5.71 17.83
N PHE A 277 4.35 5.55 19.09
CA PHE A 277 4.32 6.58 20.13
C PHE A 277 5.74 6.90 20.60
N PRO A 278 6.49 7.75 19.87
CA PRO A 278 7.84 8.12 20.26
C PRO A 278 7.83 8.85 21.61
N THR A 279 8.53 8.30 22.59
CA THR A 279 8.65 8.84 23.95
C THR A 279 9.65 10.02 24.05
N ARG A 280 10.41 10.26 22.98
CA ARG A 280 11.31 11.42 22.79
C ARG A 280 11.55 11.61 21.28
N PRO A 281 11.71 12.85 20.78
CA PRO A 281 12.23 13.05 19.43
C PRO A 281 13.62 12.39 19.37
N LEU A 282 13.87 11.56 18.36
CA LEU A 282 15.23 11.07 18.11
C LEU A 282 16.14 12.29 17.90
N PRO A 283 17.36 12.31 18.48
CA PRO A 283 18.25 13.47 18.38
C PRO A 283 18.48 13.86 16.91
N LYS A 284 18.50 15.18 16.68
CA LYS A 284 18.59 15.84 15.37
C LYS A 284 19.85 15.50 14.58
#